data_AF-A0A2S5CKT6-F1
#
_entry.id   AF-A0A2S5CKT6-F1
#
_cell.length_a   1.000
_cell.length_b   1.000
_cell.length_c   1.000
_cell.angle_alpha   90.00
_cell.angle_beta   90.00
_cell.angle_gamma   90.00
#
_symmetry.space_group_name_H-M   'P 1'
#
loop_
_entity.id
_entity.type
_entity.pdbx_description
1 polymer ?
#
loop_
_entity_poly.entity_id
_entity_poly.type
_entity_poly.pdbx_seq_one_letter_code
_entity_poly.pdbx_strand_id
1 'polypeptide(L)'
;MKNNTMKIAALCLGISLAGASFATYAAESHIAEAIKHAEAAAKATDGKTITEHAETAKTHASAASEHLTAGIKSLNDAIDHGKMGHAELAKKSTEEAVSHLKDAQ
;
A
#
# COMPACT_ATOMS: atom_id res chain seq x y z
N MET A 1 -4.41 59.07 32.97
CA MET A 1 -4.04 57.79 33.61
C MET A 1 -4.50 56.64 32.72
N LYS A 2 -3.56 55.76 32.34
CA LYS A 2 -3.67 54.37 31.85
C LYS A 2 -4.60 54.01 30.67
N ASN A 3 -3.92 53.72 29.57
CA ASN A 3 -4.25 52.90 28.40
C ASN A 3 -4.30 51.41 28.79
N ASN A 4 -5.28 50.64 28.27
CA ASN A 4 -5.31 49.17 28.38
C ASN A 4 -5.95 48.51 27.11
N THR A 5 -5.06 48.09 26.20
CA THR A 5 -4.95 46.77 25.55
C THR A 5 -6.18 45.84 25.39
N MET A 6 -6.49 45.58 24.12
CA MET A 6 -6.47 44.27 23.43
C MET A 6 -7.24 43.09 24.06
N LYS A 7 -8.40 42.75 23.47
CA LYS A 7 -8.87 41.37 23.23
C LYS A 7 -9.72 41.30 21.96
N ILE A 8 -9.11 41.10 20.79
CA ILE A 8 -9.83 40.66 19.59
C ILE A 8 -9.97 39.15 19.70
N ALA A 9 -11.17 38.70 20.04
CA ALA A 9 -11.55 37.29 19.97
C ALA A 9 -11.85 36.95 18.50
N ALA A 10 -10.87 36.39 17.80
CA ALA A 10 -11.08 35.78 16.49
C ALA A 10 -11.61 34.35 16.70
N LEU A 11 -12.89 34.15 16.42
CA LEU A 11 -13.57 32.86 16.44
C LEU A 11 -14.31 32.67 15.11
N CYS A 12 -14.34 31.41 14.66
CA CYS A 12 -15.08 30.84 13.52
C CYS A 12 -14.32 30.73 12.19
N LEU A 13 -13.46 29.70 12.20
CA LEU A 13 -13.14 28.81 11.10
C LEU A 13 -14.41 28.36 10.34
N GLY A 14 -14.38 28.43 9.01
CA GLY A 14 -15.43 27.95 8.14
C GLY A 14 -14.94 27.72 6.70
N ILE A 15 -13.88 26.93 6.53
CA ILE A 15 -13.52 26.40 5.21
C ILE A 15 -14.36 25.13 5.00
N SER A 16 -15.51 25.29 4.37
CA SER A 16 -16.33 24.17 3.87
C SER A 16 -15.70 23.63 2.59
N LEU A 17 -14.73 22.74 2.74
CA LEU A 17 -14.15 21.98 1.64
C LEU A 17 -15.07 20.82 1.28
N ALA A 18 -16.08 21.07 0.45
CA ALA A 18 -16.90 20.01 -0.16
C ALA A 18 -16.11 19.40 -1.34
N GLY A 19 -15.15 18.54 -1.02
CA GLY A 19 -14.37 17.77 -1.98
C GLY A 19 -14.93 16.36 -2.17
N ALA A 20 -15.62 16.18 -3.30
CA ALA A 20 -15.82 14.95 -4.06
C ALA A 20 -15.62 13.58 -3.36
N SER A 21 -16.72 12.89 -3.08
CA SER A 21 -16.73 11.44 -2.87
C SER A 21 -16.57 10.72 -4.23
N PHE A 22 -15.35 10.67 -4.75
CA PHE A 22 -14.99 9.59 -5.67
C PHE A 22 -14.79 8.35 -4.81
N ALA A 23 -15.83 7.51 -4.70
CA ALA A 23 -15.64 6.15 -4.25
C ALA A 23 -14.86 5.42 -5.35
N THR A 24 -13.54 5.58 -5.33
CA THR A 24 -12.63 4.70 -6.07
C THR A 24 -12.78 3.33 -5.42
N TYR A 25 -13.39 2.38 -6.12
CA TYR A 25 -13.23 0.97 -5.81
C TYR A 25 -11.74 0.66 -6.03
N ALA A 26 -10.94 0.83 -4.97
CA ALA A 26 -9.58 0.36 -4.96
C ALA A 26 -9.66 -1.16 -5.04
N ALA A 27 -9.06 -1.76 -6.07
CA ALA A 27 -8.77 -3.19 -6.03
C ALA A 27 -8.00 -3.46 -4.73
N GLU A 28 -8.50 -4.41 -3.94
CA GLU A 28 -7.95 -4.65 -2.61
C GLU A 28 -6.57 -5.30 -2.70
N SER A 29 -5.64 -4.68 -1.99
CA SER A 29 -4.24 -5.04 -1.98
C SER A 29 -4.01 -6.39 -1.31
N HIS A 30 -3.30 -7.32 -1.94
CA HIS A 30 -2.90 -8.56 -1.29
C HIS A 30 -2.06 -8.29 -0.03
N ILE A 31 -1.14 -7.34 -0.07
CA ILE A 31 -0.38 -6.94 1.11
C ILE A 31 -1.29 -6.32 2.17
N ALA A 32 -2.21 -5.42 1.81
CA ALA A 32 -3.08 -4.79 2.80
C ALA A 32 -4.06 -5.77 3.44
N GLU A 33 -4.66 -6.69 2.67
CA GLU A 33 -5.54 -7.72 3.21
C GLU A 33 -4.77 -8.72 4.07
N ALA A 34 -3.55 -9.10 3.67
CA ALA A 34 -2.67 -9.90 4.52
C ALA A 34 -2.41 -9.23 5.88
N ILE A 35 -2.07 -7.94 5.89
CA ILE A 35 -1.84 -7.16 7.12
C ILE A 35 -3.11 -7.07 7.95
N LYS A 36 -4.24 -6.70 7.34
CA LYS A 36 -5.54 -6.58 8.01
C LYS A 36 -5.95 -7.86 8.72
N HIS A 37 -5.86 -9.00 8.04
CA HIS A 37 -6.18 -10.28 8.64
C HIS A 37 -5.14 -10.70 9.70
N ALA A 38 -3.84 -10.45 9.48
CA ALA A 38 -2.82 -10.73 10.48
C ALA A 38 -3.03 -9.90 11.77
N GLU A 39 -3.40 -8.63 11.65
CA GLU A 39 -3.74 -7.78 12.80
C GLU A 39 -4.98 -8.27 13.54
N ALA A 40 -6.00 -8.71 12.82
CA ALA A 40 -7.21 -9.28 13.41
C ALA A 40 -6.87 -10.56 14.19
N ALA A 41 -6.06 -11.46 13.63
CA ALA A 41 -5.55 -12.64 14.32
C ALA A 41 -4.76 -12.26 15.59
N ALA A 42 -3.89 -11.26 15.51
CA ALA A 42 -3.07 -10.82 16.65
C ALA A 42 -3.87 -10.22 17.82
N LYS A 43 -5.07 -9.67 17.53
CA LYS A 43 -5.97 -9.08 18.53
C LYS A 43 -6.98 -10.10 19.10
N ALA A 44 -7.14 -11.25 18.46
CA ALA A 44 -8.10 -12.28 18.87
C ALA A 44 -7.60 -13.05 20.10
N THR A 45 -8.55 -13.50 20.93
CA THR A 45 -8.25 -14.20 22.20
C THR A 45 -8.55 -15.69 22.16
N ASP A 46 -9.32 -16.17 21.17
CA ASP A 46 -9.65 -17.58 21.00
C ASP A 46 -8.93 -18.18 19.78
N GLY A 47 -8.54 -19.44 19.90
CA GLY A 47 -7.74 -20.12 18.87
C GLY A 47 -8.46 -20.26 17.53
N LYS A 48 -9.79 -20.30 17.51
CA LYS A 48 -10.56 -20.48 16.27
C LYS A 48 -10.47 -19.21 15.42
N THR A 49 -10.77 -18.04 15.99
CA THR A 49 -10.68 -16.76 15.28
C THR A 49 -9.24 -16.42 14.92
N ILE A 50 -8.25 -16.75 15.76
CA ILE A 50 -6.82 -16.62 15.41
C ILE A 50 -6.52 -17.42 14.14
N THR A 51 -6.95 -18.68 14.08
CA THR A 51 -6.66 -19.58 12.96
C THR A 51 -7.32 -19.08 11.67
N GLU A 52 -8.61 -18.73 11.71
CA GLU A 52 -9.36 -18.25 10.53
C GLU A 52 -8.71 -17.01 9.90
N HIS A 53 -8.35 -16.01 10.72
CA HIS A 53 -7.69 -14.81 10.22
C HIS A 53 -6.25 -15.08 9.79
N ALA A 54 -5.48 -15.92 10.50
CA ALA A 54 -4.12 -16.26 10.12
C ALA A 54 -4.05 -17.02 8.77
N GLU A 55 -4.98 -17.94 8.52
CA GLU A 55 -5.07 -18.65 7.23
C GLU A 55 -5.41 -17.68 6.09
N THR A 56 -6.33 -16.76 6.30
CA THR A 56 -6.68 -15.74 5.30
C THR A 56 -5.50 -14.81 5.02
N ALA A 57 -4.82 -14.36 6.08
CA ALA A 57 -3.62 -13.55 5.95
C ALA A 57 -2.53 -14.26 5.15
N LYS A 58 -2.31 -15.54 5.44
CA LYS A 58 -1.33 -16.38 4.72
C LYS A 58 -1.67 -16.49 3.24
N THR A 59 -2.94 -16.72 2.88
CA THR A 59 -3.37 -16.79 1.48
C THR A 59 -2.99 -15.53 0.71
N HIS A 60 -3.33 -14.36 1.25
CA HIS A 60 -2.98 -13.09 0.63
C HIS A 60 -1.46 -12.83 0.61
N ALA A 61 -0.75 -13.15 1.70
CA ALA A 61 0.71 -13.01 1.75
C ALA A 61 1.41 -13.93 0.73
N SER A 62 0.90 -15.14 0.51
CA SER A 62 1.42 -16.05 -0.51
C SER A 62 1.20 -15.51 -1.92
N ALA A 63 0.02 -14.99 -2.23
CA ALA A 63 -0.25 -14.35 -3.53
C ALA A 63 0.67 -13.14 -3.78
N ALA A 64 0.83 -12.26 -2.78
CA ALA A 64 1.78 -11.17 -2.84
C ALA A 64 3.22 -11.67 -3.06
N SER A 65 3.63 -12.74 -2.35
CA SER A 65 4.97 -13.32 -2.46
C SER A 65 5.29 -13.87 -3.84
N GLU A 66 4.32 -14.48 -4.53
CA GLU A 66 4.51 -14.98 -5.90
C GLU A 66 4.84 -13.83 -6.85
N HIS A 67 4.06 -12.74 -6.78
CA HIS A 67 4.29 -11.54 -7.57
C HIS A 67 5.59 -10.81 -7.20
N LEU A 68 5.93 -10.71 -5.91
CA LEU A 68 7.21 -10.15 -5.47
C LEU A 68 8.39 -10.96 -6.03
N THR A 69 8.29 -12.29 -6.02
CA THR A 69 9.32 -13.18 -6.59
C THR A 69 9.49 -12.96 -8.09
N ALA A 70 8.38 -12.89 -8.82
CA ALA A 70 8.39 -12.61 -10.25
C ALA A 70 8.96 -11.21 -10.56
N GLY A 71 8.55 -10.19 -9.80
CA GLY A 71 9.07 -8.83 -9.93
C GLY A 71 10.58 -8.74 -9.68
N ILE A 72 11.09 -9.41 -8.63
CA ILE A 72 12.53 -9.51 -8.36
C ILE A 72 13.26 -10.16 -9.53
N LYS A 73 12.72 -11.24 -10.10
CA LYS A 73 13.31 -11.89 -11.28
C LYS A 73 13.39 -10.91 -12.45
N SER A 74 12.30 -10.21 -12.77
CA SER A 74 12.28 -9.21 -13.85
C SER A 74 13.27 -8.06 -13.59
N LEU A 75 13.45 -7.63 -12.33
CA LEU A 75 14.48 -6.63 -11.99
C LEU A 75 15.91 -7.17 -12.20
N ASN A 76 16.17 -8.43 -11.88
CA ASN A 76 17.47 -9.05 -12.18
C ASN A 76 17.72 -9.10 -13.69
N ASP A 77 16.73 -9.52 -14.47
CA ASP A 77 16.81 -9.53 -15.94
C ASP A 77 17.05 -8.10 -16.49
N ALA A 78 16.39 -7.09 -15.91
CA ALA A 78 16.60 -5.67 -16.27
C ALA A 78 18.04 -5.21 -15.96
N ILE A 79 18.58 -5.58 -14.80
CA ILE A 79 19.95 -5.26 -14.39
C ILE A 79 20.96 -5.91 -15.35
N ASP A 80 20.77 -7.18 -15.69
CA ASP A 80 21.69 -7.91 -16.55
C ASP A 80 21.68 -7.35 -17.98
N HIS A 81 20.50 -7.10 -18.56
CA HIS A 81 20.38 -6.41 -19.84
C HIS A 81 20.94 -4.99 -19.81
N GLY A 82 20.74 -4.25 -18.72
CA GLY A 82 21.29 -2.90 -18.52
C GLY A 82 22.82 -2.89 -18.52
N LYS A 83 23.45 -3.85 -17.82
CA LYS A 83 24.92 -4.01 -17.80
C LYS A 83 25.50 -4.33 -19.17
N MET A 84 24.74 -5.00 -20.04
CA MET A 84 25.12 -5.30 -21.43
C MET A 84 24.87 -4.13 -22.39
N GLY A 85 24.28 -3.03 -21.93
CA GLY A 85 23.86 -1.91 -22.79
C GLY A 85 22.61 -2.19 -23.63
N HIS A 86 21.88 -3.27 -23.33
CA HIS A 86 20.64 -3.64 -24.03
C HIS A 86 19.45 -2.83 -23.51
N ALA A 87 19.45 -1.51 -23.76
CA ALA A 87 18.51 -0.55 -23.17
C ALA A 87 17.02 -0.94 -23.33
N GLU A 88 16.60 -1.38 -24.52
CA GLU A 88 15.21 -1.75 -24.78
C GLU A 88 14.77 -3.00 -24.00
N LEU A 89 15.65 -4.00 -23.88
CA LEU A 89 15.34 -5.21 -23.08
C LEU A 89 15.31 -4.88 -21.59
N ALA A 90 16.24 -4.05 -21.11
CA ALA A 90 16.25 -3.60 -19.73
C ALA A 90 14.97 -2.83 -19.37
N LYS A 91 14.51 -1.96 -20.28
CA LYS A 91 13.24 -1.24 -20.13
C LYS A 91 12.05 -2.19 -20.07
N LYS A 92 11.96 -3.15 -20.99
CA LYS A 92 10.87 -4.14 -20.99
C LYS A 92 10.83 -4.96 -19.69
N SER A 93 11.96 -5.47 -19.23
CA SER A 93 12.04 -6.20 -17.96
C SER A 93 11.66 -5.32 -16.76
N THR A 94 11.96 -4.01 -16.81
CA THR A 94 11.50 -3.07 -15.78
C THR A 94 9.98 -2.87 -15.82
N GLU A 95 9.36 -2.80 -16.99
CA GLU A 95 7.90 -2.72 -17.15
C GLU A 95 7.20 -3.97 -16.59
N GLU A 96 7.75 -5.16 -16.86
CA GLU A 96 7.27 -6.42 -16.29
C GLU A 96 7.38 -6.44 -14.77
N ALA A 97 8.51 -5.97 -14.23
CA ALA A 97 8.69 -5.84 -12.78
C ALA A 97 7.64 -4.91 -12.16
N VAL A 98 7.37 -3.76 -12.79
CA VAL A 98 6.34 -2.82 -12.30
C VAL A 98 4.96 -3.46 -12.30
N SER A 99 4.62 -4.25 -13.32
CA SER A 99 3.34 -4.98 -13.34
C SER A 99 3.22 -5.92 -12.15
N HIS A 100 4.21 -6.78 -11.95
CA HIS A 100 4.21 -7.72 -10.83
C HIS A 100 4.19 -7.02 -9.47
N LEU A 101 4.93 -5.93 -9.28
CA LEU A 101 4.93 -5.20 -8.01
C LEU A 101 3.57 -4.53 -7.71
N LYS A 102 2.81 -4.14 -8.74
CA LYS A 102 1.44 -3.66 -8.58
C LYS A 102 0.46 -4.78 -8.26
N ASP A 103 0.63 -5.95 -8.89
CA ASP A 103 -0.23 -7.12 -8.63
C ASP A 103 0.06 -7.76 -7.26
N ALA A 104 1.28 -7.61 -6.74
CA ALA A 104 1.60 -7.97 -5.35
C ALA A 104 0.92 -7.06 -4.32
N GLN A 105 0.66 -5.81 -4.74
CA GLN A 105 0.05 -4.79 -3.91
C GLN A 105 -1.46 -4.94 -3.90
#